data_AF-A0AAD7AUU6-F1
#
_entry.id   AF-A0AAD7AUU6-F1
#
_cell.length_a   1.000
_cell.length_b   1.000
_cell.length_c   1.000
_cell.angle_alpha   90.00
_cell.angle_beta   90.00
_cell.angle_gamma   90.00
#
_symmetry.space_group_name_H-M   'P 1'
#
loop_
_entity.id
_entity.type
_entity.pdbx_description
1 polymer ?
#
loop_
_entity_poly.entity_id
_entity_poly.type
_entity_poly.pdbx_seq_one_letter_code
_entity_poly.pdbx_strand_id
1 'polypeptide(L)'
;MSDSSSSSDAALTGVDFYNARRALWLTPRPNTPSYKPEPSSSRRKLEKVLNSPDALTNDDVWFGSTEKIWKGLSAGGRLKRRLPMNLVIKIIHSAWLRDQTWPAGEVAPDPDDELLPDLPPAPTIQPASATSSGISTPWTLVGPPEEGRDEGDEV
;
A
#
# COMPACT_ATOMS: atom_id res chain seq x y z
N MET A 1 8.23 -58.62 -0.37
CA MET A 1 8.22 -57.68 0.78
C MET A 1 8.23 -56.28 0.22
N SER A 2 7.11 -55.61 0.42
CA SER A 2 6.71 -54.20 0.26
C SER A 2 7.48 -53.25 -0.66
N ASP A 3 6.74 -52.74 -1.64
CA ASP A 3 6.87 -51.43 -2.29
C ASP A 3 7.15 -50.30 -1.28
N SER A 4 8.15 -49.49 -1.58
CA SER A 4 8.27 -48.11 -1.07
C SER A 4 8.25 -47.19 -2.26
N SER A 5 7.04 -46.90 -2.75
CA SER A 5 6.79 -45.92 -3.79
C SER A 5 7.32 -44.56 -3.35
N SER A 6 8.20 -44.03 -4.20
CA SER A 6 8.69 -42.67 -4.24
C SER A 6 7.57 -41.69 -3.87
N SER A 7 7.72 -41.02 -2.71
CA SER A 7 6.88 -39.90 -2.33
C SER A 7 7.13 -38.80 -3.36
N SER A 8 6.22 -38.70 -4.31
CA SER A 8 6.23 -37.75 -5.41
C SER A 8 6.34 -36.34 -4.87
N ASP A 9 7.55 -35.80 -4.98
CA ASP A 9 7.90 -34.38 -4.96
C ASP A 9 7.32 -33.74 -6.23
N ALA A 10 5.99 -33.80 -6.36
CA ALA A 10 5.27 -33.21 -7.46
C ALA A 10 5.39 -31.70 -7.28
N ALA A 11 6.41 -31.11 -7.94
CA ALA A 11 6.58 -29.68 -8.03
C ALA A 11 5.21 -29.08 -8.38
N LEU A 12 4.62 -28.38 -7.40
CA LEU A 12 3.32 -27.75 -7.55
C LEU A 12 3.36 -26.97 -8.88
N THR A 13 2.41 -27.22 -9.78
CA THR A 13 2.42 -26.52 -11.06
C THR A 13 2.16 -25.02 -10.80
N GLY A 14 2.48 -24.15 -11.76
CA GLY A 14 2.28 -22.70 -11.58
C GLY A 14 0.85 -22.34 -11.18
N VAL A 15 -0.14 -23.11 -11.66
CA VAL A 15 -1.56 -22.96 -11.30
C VAL A 15 -1.81 -23.38 -9.85
N ASP A 16 -1.21 -24.48 -9.39
CA ASP A 16 -1.35 -24.95 -8.01
C ASP A 16 -0.72 -23.95 -7.02
N PHE A 17 0.44 -23.39 -7.35
CA PHE A 17 1.05 -22.30 -6.58
C PHE A 17 0.16 -21.07 -6.52
N TYR A 18 -0.42 -20.67 -7.65
CA TYR A 18 -1.35 -19.54 -7.69
C TYR A 18 -2.58 -19.80 -6.82
N ASN A 19 -3.20 -20.97 -6.95
CA ASN A 19 -4.40 -21.35 -6.19
C ASN A 19 -4.12 -21.42 -4.68
N ALA A 20 -3.00 -22.03 -4.29
CA ALA A 20 -2.59 -22.10 -2.88
C ALA A 20 -2.38 -20.71 -2.28
N ARG A 21 -1.70 -19.81 -3.02
CA ARG A 21 -1.47 -18.44 -2.56
C ARG A 21 -2.75 -17.61 -2.51
N ARG A 22 -3.61 -17.74 -3.52
CA ARG A 22 -4.91 -17.08 -3.58
C ARG A 22 -5.80 -17.50 -2.41
N ALA A 23 -5.81 -18.79 -2.06
CA ALA A 23 -6.54 -19.28 -0.90
C ALA A 23 -6.05 -18.62 0.40
N LEU A 24 -4.74 -18.46 0.58
CA LEU A 24 -4.18 -17.75 1.74
C LEU A 24 -4.55 -16.26 1.78
N TRP A 25 -4.57 -15.58 0.63
CA TRP A 25 -4.92 -14.15 0.58
C TRP A 25 -6.41 -13.88 0.82
N LEU A 26 -7.28 -14.78 0.36
CA LEU A 26 -8.72 -14.62 0.50
C LEU A 26 -9.26 -15.15 1.83
N THR A 27 -8.48 -15.92 2.58
CA THR A 27 -8.87 -16.39 3.91
C THR A 27 -9.04 -15.19 4.84
N PRO A 28 -10.27 -14.88 5.31
CA PRO A 28 -10.49 -13.78 6.23
C PRO A 28 -9.67 -14.01 7.49
N ARG A 29 -8.84 -13.04 7.89
CA ARG A 29 -8.11 -13.17 9.14
C ARG A 29 -9.11 -13.20 10.31
N PRO A 30 -8.90 -14.07 11.31
CA PRO A 30 -9.70 -14.05 12.52
C PRO A 30 -9.67 -12.64 13.10
N ASN A 31 -10.85 -12.10 13.40
CA ASN A 31 -11.06 -10.73 13.84
C ASN A 31 -10.38 -10.55 15.21
N THR A 32 -9.10 -10.19 15.20
CA THR A 32 -8.39 -9.84 16.43
C THR A 32 -9.11 -8.61 17.00
N PRO A 33 -9.50 -8.62 18.28
CA PRO A 33 -10.18 -7.49 18.87
C PRO A 33 -9.26 -6.28 18.69
N SER A 34 -9.68 -5.38 17.80
CA SER A 34 -8.96 -4.15 17.52
C SER A 34 -9.02 -3.32 18.79
N TYR A 35 -7.95 -3.34 19.59
CA TYR A 35 -7.84 -2.44 20.73
C TYR A 35 -7.92 -1.02 20.17
N LYS A 36 -9.08 -0.39 20.36
CA LYS A 36 -9.31 1.01 20.01
C LYS A 36 -8.84 1.82 21.22
N PRO A 37 -7.63 2.39 21.20
CA PRO A 37 -7.20 3.24 22.29
C PRO A 37 -8.18 4.39 22.44
N GLU A 38 -8.47 4.71 23.69
CA GLU A 38 -9.38 5.78 24.09
C GLU A 38 -8.94 7.11 23.43
N PRO A 39 -9.86 7.83 22.76
CA PRO A 39 -9.51 9.04 22.03
C PRO A 39 -9.01 10.14 22.98
N SER A 40 -7.83 10.70 22.69
CA SER A 40 -7.34 11.88 23.42
C SER A 40 -8.36 13.03 23.34
N SER A 41 -8.32 13.95 24.30
CA SER A 41 -9.14 15.17 24.26
C SER A 41 -8.95 15.95 22.95
N SER A 42 -7.72 16.07 22.46
CA SER A 42 -7.40 16.67 21.16
C SER A 42 -8.02 15.91 20.00
N ARG A 43 -8.00 14.57 20.03
CA ARG A 43 -8.64 13.72 19.00
C ARG A 43 -10.15 13.91 19.03
N ARG A 44 -10.79 13.92 20.20
CA ARG A 44 -12.24 14.15 20.32
C ARG A 44 -12.65 15.51 19.77
N LYS A 45 -11.85 16.56 20.01
CA LYS A 45 -12.08 17.90 19.44
C LYS A 45 -11.97 17.87 17.92
N LEU A 46 -10.92 17.27 17.39
CA LEU A 46 -10.72 17.12 15.95
C LEU A 46 -11.87 16.33 15.29
N GLU A 47 -12.27 15.22 15.89
CA GLU A 47 -13.40 14.40 15.44
C GLU A 47 -14.70 15.20 15.43
N LYS A 48 -14.98 15.97 16.49
CA LYS A 48 -16.16 16.82 16.55
C LYS A 48 -16.18 17.85 15.42
N VAL A 49 -15.04 18.49 15.16
CA VAL A 49 -14.94 19.51 14.13
C VAL A 49 -15.03 18.91 12.72
N LEU A 50 -14.30 17.83 12.44
CA LEU A 50 -14.29 17.17 11.12
C LEU A 50 -15.57 16.38 10.81
N ASN A 51 -16.41 16.11 11.80
CA ASN A 51 -17.72 15.46 11.58
C ASN A 51 -18.84 16.46 11.27
N SER A 52 -18.60 17.77 11.37
CA SER A 52 -19.53 18.77 10.86
C SER A 52 -19.61 18.73 9.34
N PRO A 53 -20.79 18.92 8.73
CA PRO A 53 -20.97 18.86 7.27
C PRO A 53 -20.13 19.91 6.52
N ASP A 54 -19.89 21.07 7.13
CA ASP A 54 -19.15 22.18 6.51
C ASP A 54 -17.63 22.14 6.80
N ALA A 55 -17.14 21.10 7.47
CA ALA A 55 -15.75 21.07 7.96
C ALA A 55 -14.69 21.05 6.86
N LEU A 56 -15.06 20.60 5.66
CA LEU A 56 -14.14 20.46 4.53
C LEU A 56 -13.84 21.83 3.88
N THR A 57 -14.84 22.70 3.81
CA THR A 57 -14.80 24.02 3.16
C THR A 57 -14.60 25.17 4.15
N ASN A 58 -14.89 24.97 5.44
CA ASN A 58 -14.73 26.02 6.44
C ASN A 58 -13.24 26.31 6.73
N ASP A 59 -12.86 27.57 6.56
CA ASP A 59 -11.48 28.04 6.75
C ASP A 59 -11.06 28.16 8.22
N ASP A 60 -11.98 28.49 9.13
CA ASP A 60 -11.68 28.59 10.56
C ASP A 60 -11.25 27.22 11.12
N VAL A 61 -11.91 26.16 10.65
CA VAL A 61 -11.57 24.78 10.98
C VAL A 61 -10.18 24.42 10.49
N TRP A 62 -9.87 24.84 9.26
CA TRP A 62 -8.60 24.57 8.61
C TRP A 62 -7.42 25.20 9.36
N PHE A 63 -7.44 26.53 9.52
CA PHE A 63 -6.37 27.27 10.19
C PHE A 63 -6.28 26.96 11.69
N GLY A 64 -7.39 26.58 12.31
CA GLY A 64 -7.43 26.25 13.74
C GLY A 64 -6.68 24.96 14.10
N SER A 65 -6.86 23.89 13.31
CA SER A 65 -6.31 22.57 13.68
C SER A 65 -5.91 21.67 12.52
N THR A 66 -6.65 21.69 11.42
CA THR A 66 -6.47 20.74 10.31
C THR A 66 -5.16 20.97 9.56
N GLU A 67 -4.78 22.23 9.33
CA GLU A 67 -3.57 22.59 8.59
C GLU A 67 -2.29 22.05 9.26
N LYS A 68 -2.21 22.14 10.59
CA LYS A 68 -1.05 21.65 11.36
C LYS A 68 -0.91 20.13 11.26
N ILE A 69 -2.03 19.42 11.27
CA ILE A 69 -2.04 17.97 11.15
C ILE A 69 -1.68 17.56 9.73
N TRP A 70 -2.25 18.23 8.72
CA TRP A 70 -1.89 18.03 7.32
C TRP A 70 -0.40 18.23 7.07
N LYS A 71 0.19 19.35 7.52
CA LYS A 71 1.64 19.62 7.40
C LYS A 71 2.49 18.53 8.05
N GLY A 72 2.07 18.02 9.21
CA GLY A 72 2.77 16.91 9.86
C GLY A 72 2.66 15.59 9.08
N LEU A 73 1.49 15.32 8.49
CA LEU A 73 1.25 14.11 7.68
C LEU A 73 2.01 14.16 6.35
N SER A 74 1.94 15.28 5.62
CA SER A 74 2.58 15.45 4.32
C SER A 74 4.10 15.49 4.42
N ALA A 75 4.66 15.96 5.55
CA ALA A 75 6.10 15.88 5.84
C ALA A 75 6.59 14.48 6.25
N GLY A 76 5.71 13.46 6.29
CA GLY A 76 6.08 12.10 6.75
C GLY A 76 6.25 11.98 8.27
N GLY A 77 5.69 12.91 9.04
CA GLY A 77 5.73 12.90 10.49
C GLY A 77 5.01 11.69 11.09
N ARG A 78 5.64 11.03 12.06
CA ARG A 78 5.01 9.91 12.79
C ARG A 78 3.98 10.44 13.79
N LEU A 79 2.75 9.92 13.68
CA LEU A 79 1.70 10.22 14.64
C LEU A 79 2.01 9.59 16.01
N LYS A 80 1.99 10.41 17.07
CA LYS A 80 2.13 9.93 18.47
C LYS A 80 1.00 8.98 18.88
N ARG A 81 -0.19 9.17 18.32
CA ARG A 81 -1.35 8.28 18.51
C ARG A 81 -1.97 7.97 17.16
N ARG A 82 -2.45 6.72 17.02
CA ARG A 82 -3.15 6.29 15.80
C ARG A 82 -4.38 7.16 15.56
N LEU A 83 -4.56 7.59 14.31
CA LEU A 83 -5.74 8.32 13.88
C LEU A 83 -6.65 7.38 13.07
N PRO A 84 -7.97 7.40 13.29
CA PRO A 84 -8.92 6.71 12.43
C PRO A 84 -8.79 7.10 10.95
N MET A 85 -8.85 6.11 10.05
CA MET A 85 -8.65 6.32 8.61
C MET A 85 -9.65 7.31 8.02
N ASN A 86 -10.91 7.26 8.45
CA ASN A 86 -11.94 8.20 8.01
C ASN A 86 -11.59 9.67 8.28
N LEU A 87 -10.90 9.98 9.39
CA LEU A 87 -10.44 11.35 9.66
C LEU A 87 -9.27 11.73 8.77
N VAL A 88 -8.34 10.80 8.53
CA VAL A 88 -7.19 11.02 7.64
C VAL A 88 -7.69 11.38 6.24
N ILE A 89 -8.65 10.62 5.71
CA ILE A 89 -9.28 10.87 4.41
C ILE A 89 -9.87 12.29 4.36
N LYS A 90 -10.62 12.71 5.39
CA LYS A 90 -11.19 14.06 5.45
C LYS A 90 -10.13 15.17 5.47
N ILE A 91 -9.04 14.97 6.21
CA ILE A 91 -7.92 15.93 6.27
C ILE A 91 -7.27 16.06 4.88
N ILE A 92 -6.98 14.93 4.23
CA ILE A 92 -6.38 14.92 2.88
C ILE A 92 -7.32 15.60 1.88
N HIS A 93 -8.61 15.25 1.89
CA HIS A 93 -9.59 15.87 1.00
C HIS A 93 -9.69 17.39 1.20
N SER A 94 -9.70 17.86 2.45
CA SER A 94 -9.71 19.30 2.75
C SER A 94 -8.44 20.03 2.30
N ALA A 95 -7.31 19.33 2.20
CA ALA A 95 -6.07 19.86 1.65
C ALA A 95 -6.14 19.96 0.12
N TRP A 96 -6.57 18.89 -0.56
CA TRP A 96 -6.70 18.88 -2.02
C TRP A 96 -7.65 19.94 -2.57
N LEU A 97 -8.77 20.20 -1.86
CA LEU A 97 -9.69 21.27 -2.23
C LEU A 97 -9.03 22.66 -2.15
N ARG A 98 -8.07 22.85 -1.24
CA ARG A 98 -7.37 24.14 -1.05
C ARG A 98 -6.20 24.31 -1.99
N ASP A 99 -5.45 23.23 -2.20
CA ASP A 99 -4.34 23.18 -3.15
C ASP A 99 -4.83 23.18 -4.62
N GLN A 100 -6.16 23.27 -4.85
CA GLN A 100 -6.80 23.17 -6.16
C GLN A 100 -6.37 21.93 -6.95
N THR A 101 -5.94 20.90 -6.21
CA THR A 101 -5.52 19.61 -6.79
C THR A 101 -6.74 18.75 -7.12
N TRP A 102 -7.86 18.99 -6.42
CA TRP A 102 -9.14 18.36 -6.72
C TRP A 102 -10.22 19.43 -6.99
N PRO A 103 -10.94 19.36 -8.12
CA PRO A 103 -12.00 20.31 -8.45
C PRO A 103 -13.16 20.21 -7.44
N ALA A 104 -13.55 21.36 -6.88
CA ALA A 104 -14.64 21.43 -5.92
C ALA A 104 -15.98 21.13 -6.62
N GLY A 105 -16.65 20.06 -6.21
CA GLY A 105 -17.99 19.69 -6.69
C GLY A 105 -18.03 18.75 -7.91
N GLU A 106 -16.87 18.36 -8.45
CA GLU A 106 -16.81 17.32 -9.48
C GLU A 106 -16.77 15.93 -8.85
N VAL A 107 -17.66 15.07 -9.35
CA VAL A 107 -17.71 13.65 -9.00
C VAL A 107 -16.70 12.94 -9.89
N ALA A 108 -15.83 12.11 -9.29
CA ALA A 108 -14.93 11.26 -10.06
C ALA A 108 -15.76 10.41 -11.03
N PRO A 109 -15.36 10.29 -12.31
CA PRO A 109 -15.98 9.35 -13.23
C PRO A 109 -16.03 7.95 -12.62
N ASP A 110 -17.04 7.17 -13.00
CA ASP A 110 -17.12 5.77 -12.57
C ASP A 110 -15.84 5.03 -12.98
N PRO A 111 -15.29 4.15 -12.12
CA PRO A 111 -14.05 3.46 -12.42
C PRO A 111 -14.23 2.51 -13.61
N ASP A 112 -13.35 2.64 -14.61
CA ASP A 112 -13.30 1.76 -15.80
C ASP A 112 -13.03 0.28 -15.45
N ASP A 113 -12.67 -0.02 -14.19
CA ASP A 113 -12.41 -1.36 -13.66
C ASP A 113 -13.69 -2.18 -13.35
N GLU A 114 -14.88 -1.63 -13.57
CA GLU A 114 -16.10 -2.45 -13.60
C GLU A 114 -16.01 -3.45 -14.77
N LEU A 115 -15.55 -4.66 -14.45
CA LEU A 115 -15.65 -5.82 -15.32
C LEU A 115 -17.12 -6.04 -15.68
N LEU A 116 -17.51 -5.47 -16.83
CA LEU A 116 -18.81 -5.74 -17.43
C LEU A 116 -18.98 -7.26 -17.53
N PRO A 117 -20.08 -7.83 -17.00
CA PRO A 117 -20.26 -9.28 -16.89
C PRO A 117 -20.36 -10.03 -18.23
N ASP A 118 -20.20 -9.34 -19.36
CA ASP A 118 -20.54 -9.85 -20.70
C ASP A 118 -19.50 -9.52 -21.78
N LEU A 119 -18.25 -9.22 -21.41
CA LEU A 119 -17.18 -9.17 -22.41
C LEU A 119 -16.96 -10.59 -22.98
N PRO A 120 -17.05 -10.79 -24.31
CA PRO A 120 -16.75 -12.08 -24.92
C PRO A 120 -15.33 -12.51 -24.53
N PRO A 121 -15.06 -13.83 -24.39
CA PRO A 121 -13.75 -14.31 -23.98
C PRO A 121 -12.68 -13.68 -24.86
N ALA A 122 -11.73 -13.01 -24.22
CA ALA A 122 -10.61 -12.36 -24.89
C ALA A 122 -10.01 -13.32 -25.93
N PRO A 123 -9.61 -12.83 -27.12
CA PRO A 123 -8.99 -13.68 -28.13
C PRO A 123 -7.82 -14.42 -27.48
N THR A 124 -7.81 -15.74 -27.61
CA THR A 124 -6.75 -16.61 -27.12
C THR A 124 -5.41 -16.07 -27.60
N ILE A 125 -4.64 -15.48 -26.68
CA ILE A 125 -3.27 -15.08 -26.94
C ILE A 125 -2.50 -16.38 -27.16
N GLN A 126 -2.25 -16.71 -28.42
CA GLN A 126 -1.34 -17.79 -28.77
C GLN A 126 0.04 -17.43 -28.20
N PRO A 127 0.76 -18.36 -27.55
CA PRO A 127 2.10 -18.09 -27.07
C PRO A 127 2.99 -17.82 -28.28
N ALA A 128 3.31 -16.56 -28.53
CA ALA A 128 4.34 -16.20 -29.48
C ALA A 128 5.66 -16.83 -29.00
N SER A 129 6.31 -17.60 -29.88
CA SER A 129 7.64 -18.13 -29.61
C SER A 129 8.55 -16.97 -29.22
N ALA A 130 9.06 -17.02 -27.98
CA ALA A 130 9.93 -16.00 -27.44
C ALA A 130 11.22 -15.97 -28.26
N THR A 131 11.38 -14.96 -29.11
CA THR A 131 12.69 -14.60 -29.64
C THR A 131 13.50 -14.04 -28.47
N SER A 132 14.37 -14.89 -27.91
CA SER A 132 15.34 -14.51 -26.89
C SER A 132 16.11 -13.28 -27.34
N SER A 133 15.85 -12.14 -26.72
CA SER A 133 16.71 -10.96 -26.77
C SER A 133 17.00 -10.59 -25.32
N GLY A 134 18.25 -10.79 -24.94
CA GLY A 134 18.73 -10.75 -23.56
C GLY A 134 18.38 -9.44 -22.85
N ILE A 135 17.52 -9.55 -21.83
CA ILE A 135 17.38 -8.52 -20.81
C ILE A 135 18.44 -8.83 -19.74
N SER A 136 19.49 -8.02 -19.76
CA SER A 136 20.56 -8.02 -18.77
C SER A 136 20.11 -7.21 -17.55
N THR A 137 19.74 -7.88 -16.46
CA THR A 137 19.49 -7.24 -15.15
C THR A 137 20.79 -6.74 -14.51
N PRO A 138 20.93 -5.44 -14.16
CA PRO A 138 22.15 -4.86 -13.61
C PRO A 138 22.19 -4.90 -12.07
N TRP A 139 22.08 -6.08 -11.47
CA TRP A 139 22.31 -6.25 -10.02
C TRP A 139 23.56 -7.09 -9.79
N THR A 140 24.70 -6.60 -10.29
CA THR A 140 26.01 -7.14 -9.91
C THR A 140 26.48 -6.43 -8.65
N LEU A 141 26.13 -7.06 -7.52
CA LEU A 141 26.95 -7.23 -6.33
C LEU A 141 28.28 -6.45 -6.30
N VAL A 142 28.26 -5.20 -5.81
CA VAL A 142 29.46 -4.56 -5.26
C VAL A 142 29.64 -5.11 -3.84
N GLY A 143 30.64 -5.97 -3.69
CA GLY A 143 31.06 -6.51 -2.39
C GLY A 143 31.66 -5.43 -1.47
N PRO A 144 31.72 -5.70 -0.16
CA PRO A 144 32.31 -4.77 0.80
C PRO A 144 33.82 -4.61 0.57
N PRO A 145 34.41 -3.43 0.83
CA PRO A 145 35.85 -3.23 0.72
C PRO A 145 36.59 -4.05 1.79
N GLU A 146 37.49 -4.89 1.31
CA GLU A 146 38.48 -5.64 2.10
C GLU A 146 39.40 -4.70 2.86
N GLU A 147 39.54 -5.00 4.14
CA GLU A 147 40.40 -4.41 5.15
C GLU A 147 41.85 -4.82 4.88
N GLY A 148 42.64 -3.91 4.30
CA GLY A 148 44.07 -4.09 4.06
C GLY A 148 44.90 -3.60 5.25
N ARG A 149 45.42 -4.57 6.01
CA ARG A 149 46.41 -4.44 7.09
C ARG A 149 47.77 -4.88 6.54
N ASP A 150 48.79 -4.01 6.63
CA ASP A 150 50.25 -4.30 6.58
C ASP A 150 50.94 -2.96 6.91
N GLU A 151 51.49 -2.71 8.11
CA GLU A 151 52.81 -3.10 8.68
C GLU A 151 54.06 -2.68 7.87
N GLY A 152 54.96 -1.95 8.56
CA GLY A 152 56.37 -1.68 8.23
C GLY A 152 56.64 -0.49 7.28
N ASP A 153 57.73 0.25 7.33
CA ASP A 153 58.91 0.32 8.21
C ASP A 153 59.76 1.53 7.72
N GLU A 154 60.46 2.19 8.64
CA GLU A 154 61.76 2.88 8.52
C GLU A 154 62.16 3.68 7.25
N VAL A 155 62.36 5.01 7.38
CA VAL A 155 63.68 5.69 7.49
C VAL A 155 63.53 7.16 7.92
#